data_AF-J9BLL0-F1
#
_entry.id   AF-J9BLL0-F1
#
_cell.length_a   1.000
_cell.length_b   1.000
_cell.length_c   1.000
_cell.angle_alpha   90.00
_cell.angle_beta   90.00
_cell.angle_gamma   90.00
#
_symmetry.space_group_name_H-M   'P 1'
#
loop_
_entity.id
_entity.type
_entity.pdbx_description
1 polymer ?
#
loop_
_entity_poly.entity_id
_entity_poly.type
_entity_poly.pdbx_seq_one_letter_code
_entity_poly.pdbx_strand_id
1 'polypeptide(L)'
;MKLEIEKFISEVEFPEVSMSLIEEGILCYKAGAYKSAYIMSYLFFLNVVKHRALESSYAPIGYGRERKKKTDEIPYDEFWERKVFDLITTEKSRSRYFEVSKSIITQMEYWRTLRNDCVHSKGNQFVAAHVESFWLFIQSNLPELVINCRKNVMSRELDELFEN
;
A
#
# COMPACT_ATOMS: atom_id res chain seq x y z
N MET A 1 19.89 -12.88 -13.87
CA MET A 1 18.83 -12.12 -14.55
C MET A 1 18.22 -11.16 -13.54
N LYS A 2 18.12 -9.86 -13.84
CA LYS A 2 17.51 -8.87 -12.94
C LYS A 2 16.00 -8.86 -13.20
N LEU A 3 15.19 -9.00 -12.15
CA LEU A 3 13.72 -9.02 -12.23
C LEU A 3 13.19 -7.61 -12.48
N GLU A 4 11.99 -7.49 -13.06
CA GLU A 4 11.37 -6.17 -13.30
C GLU A 4 11.12 -5.41 -11.99
N ILE A 5 10.73 -6.11 -10.92
CA ILE A 5 10.56 -5.48 -9.61
C ILE A 5 11.87 -4.91 -9.06
N GLU A 6 13.02 -5.55 -9.35
CA GLU A 6 14.34 -5.07 -8.93
C GLU A 6 14.77 -3.79 -9.68
N LYS A 7 14.26 -3.58 -10.90
CA LYS A 7 14.45 -2.32 -11.63
C LYS A 7 13.58 -1.23 -11.02
N PHE A 8 12.30 -1.52 -10.82
CA PHE A 8 11.34 -0.59 -10.24
C PHE A 8 11.78 -0.04 -8.87
N ILE A 9 12.22 -0.91 -7.95
CA ILE A 9 12.66 -0.46 -6.61
C ILE A 9 13.99 0.30 -6.63
N SER A 10 14.76 0.22 -7.72
CA SER A 10 15.98 1.02 -7.89
C SER A 10 15.72 2.40 -8.51
N GLU A 11 14.55 2.60 -9.11
CA GLU A 11 14.17 3.87 -9.76
C GLU A 11 13.38 4.79 -8.82
N VAL A 12 12.80 4.25 -7.75
CA VAL A 12 11.93 4.98 -6.82
C VAL A 12 12.45 4.81 -5.39
N GLU A 13 12.52 5.91 -4.66
CA GLU A 13 12.88 5.89 -3.24
C GLU A 13 11.69 5.41 -2.39
N PHE A 14 11.97 4.43 -1.53
CA PHE A 14 11.01 3.86 -0.59
C PHE A 14 11.57 3.88 0.85
N PRO A 15 10.71 3.83 1.88
CA PRO A 15 11.15 3.75 3.26
C PRO A 15 12.08 2.54 3.49
N GLU A 16 13.10 2.68 4.34
CA GLU A 16 14.09 1.63 4.61
C GLU A 16 13.42 0.30 5.03
N VAL A 17 12.43 0.36 5.92
CA VAL A 17 11.65 -0.82 6.34
C VAL A 17 10.91 -1.46 5.17
N SER A 18 10.39 -0.65 4.25
CA SER A 18 9.74 -1.16 3.03
C SER A 18 10.78 -1.85 2.12
N MET A 19 11.96 -1.24 1.94
CA MET A 19 13.04 -1.82 1.13
C MET A 19 13.49 -3.19 1.65
N SER A 20 13.72 -3.30 2.96
CA SER A 20 14.08 -4.58 3.58
C SER A 20 13.04 -5.68 3.33
N LEU A 21 11.75 -5.35 3.36
CA LEU A 21 10.68 -6.32 3.08
C LEU A 21 10.70 -6.78 1.62
N ILE A 22 10.83 -5.88 0.65
CA ILE A 22 10.81 -6.29 -0.76
C ILE A 22 12.08 -7.05 -1.16
N GLU A 23 13.23 -6.70 -0.60
CA GLU A 23 14.50 -7.41 -0.81
C GLU A 23 14.42 -8.86 -0.30
N GLU A 24 13.89 -9.06 0.91
CA GLU A 24 13.64 -10.40 1.45
C GLU A 24 12.62 -11.18 0.59
N GLY A 25 11.59 -10.49 0.09
CA GLY A 25 10.63 -11.06 -0.84
C GLY A 25 11.25 -11.54 -2.15
N ILE A 26 12.18 -10.75 -2.72
CA ILE A 26 12.93 -11.09 -3.93
C ILE A 26 13.86 -12.28 -3.69
N LEU A 27 14.53 -12.33 -2.53
CA LEU A 27 15.37 -13.47 -2.14
C LEU A 27 14.54 -14.76 -2.05
N CYS A 28 13.40 -14.70 -1.36
CA CYS A 28 12.45 -15.81 -1.28
C CYS A 28 11.99 -16.27 -2.67
N TYR A 29 11.68 -15.34 -3.57
CA TYR A 29 11.24 -15.66 -4.93
C TYR A 29 12.33 -16.41 -5.71
N LYS A 30 13.57 -15.91 -5.65
CA LYS A 30 14.73 -16.54 -6.31
C LYS A 30 15.04 -17.93 -5.74
N ALA A 31 14.73 -18.17 -4.47
CA ALA A 31 14.85 -19.46 -3.81
C ALA A 31 13.65 -20.41 -4.06
N GLY A 32 12.63 -19.99 -4.83
CA GLY A 32 11.42 -20.80 -5.07
C GLY A 32 10.41 -20.80 -3.92
N ALA A 33 10.62 -20.00 -2.87
CA ALA A 33 9.72 -19.85 -1.74
C ALA A 33 8.60 -18.83 -2.04
N TYR A 34 7.76 -19.13 -3.03
CA TYR A 34 6.79 -18.16 -3.59
C TYR A 34 5.78 -17.61 -2.59
N LYS A 35 5.30 -18.42 -1.64
CA LYS A 35 4.38 -17.94 -0.59
C LYS A 35 5.06 -16.89 0.30
N SER A 36 6.30 -17.15 0.72
CA SER A 36 7.08 -16.21 1.52
C SER A 36 7.39 -14.94 0.73
N ALA A 37 7.78 -15.10 -0.55
CA ALA A 37 8.00 -13.98 -1.45
C ALA A 37 6.77 -13.06 -1.57
N TYR A 38 5.59 -13.67 -1.70
CA TYR A 38 4.33 -12.94 -1.78
C TYR A 38 3.99 -12.21 -0.47
N ILE A 39 4.10 -12.89 0.68
CA ILE A 39 3.83 -12.28 1.99
C ILE A 39 4.72 -11.06 2.21
N MET A 40 6.03 -11.20 1.96
CA MET A 40 6.99 -10.09 2.10
C MET A 40 6.69 -8.94 1.14
N SER A 41 6.36 -9.24 -0.12
CA SER A 41 5.97 -8.24 -1.11
C SER A 41 4.66 -7.52 -0.72
N TYR A 42 3.72 -8.23 -0.10
CA TYR A 42 2.46 -7.65 0.36
C TYR A 42 2.69 -6.70 1.54
N LEU A 43 3.56 -7.09 2.46
CA LEU A 43 3.98 -6.23 3.57
C LEU A 43 4.69 -4.97 3.07
N PHE A 44 5.58 -5.10 2.07
CA PHE A 44 6.19 -3.96 1.38
C PHE A 44 5.11 -2.99 0.86
N PHE A 45 4.17 -3.51 0.07
CA PHE A 45 3.08 -2.69 -0.49
C PHE A 45 2.29 -1.94 0.60
N LEU A 46 1.83 -2.65 1.64
CA LEU A 46 1.08 -2.01 2.72
C LEU A 46 1.91 -1.03 3.54
N ASN A 47 3.20 -1.30 3.75
CA ASN A 47 4.09 -0.40 4.49
C ASN A 47 4.30 0.90 3.71
N VAL A 48 4.50 0.84 2.40
CA VAL A 48 4.60 2.02 1.53
C VAL A 48 3.30 2.81 1.54
N VAL A 49 2.15 2.14 1.41
CA VAL A 49 0.85 2.83 1.46
C VAL A 49 0.60 3.44 2.83
N LYS A 50 0.94 2.74 3.92
CA LYS A 50 0.89 3.28 5.28
C LYS A 50 1.73 4.54 5.39
N HIS A 51 3.01 4.49 5.01
CA HIS A 51 3.93 5.61 5.10
C HIS A 51 3.35 6.83 4.38
N ARG A 52 2.89 6.64 3.14
CA ARG A 52 2.27 7.70 2.34
C ARG A 52 0.94 8.20 2.92
N ALA A 53 0.12 7.32 3.48
CA ALA A 53 -1.10 7.71 4.19
C ALA A 53 -0.82 8.60 5.39
N LEU A 54 0.25 8.30 6.14
CA LEU A 54 0.58 8.96 7.39
C LEU A 54 1.41 10.24 7.18
N GLU A 55 2.26 10.27 6.16
CA GLU A 55 3.08 11.42 5.78
C GLU A 55 2.38 12.44 4.89
N SER A 56 1.17 12.16 4.40
CA SER A 56 0.34 13.18 3.75
C SER A 56 -0.03 14.27 4.78
N SER A 57 0.76 15.33 4.79
CA SER A 57 0.72 16.45 5.74
C SER A 57 -0.54 17.30 5.69
N TYR A 58 -1.41 17.12 4.68
CA TYR A 58 -2.65 17.89 4.53
C TYR A 58 -3.87 17.03 4.82
N ALA A 59 -4.48 17.26 5.99
CA ALA A 59 -5.84 16.81 6.29
C ALA A 59 -6.79 18.01 6.14
N PRO A 60 -8.03 17.80 5.63
CA PRO A 60 -9.02 18.87 5.57
C PRO A 60 -9.24 19.47 6.97
N ILE A 61 -9.19 20.80 7.05
CA ILE A 61 -9.37 21.61 8.25
C ILE A 61 -10.68 21.17 8.93
N GLY A 62 -10.59 20.70 10.19
CA GLY A 62 -11.75 20.29 11.01
C GLY A 62 -11.61 18.97 11.78
N TYR A 63 -10.65 18.09 11.45
CA TYR A 63 -10.61 16.71 11.97
C TYR A 63 -9.29 16.27 12.63
N GLY A 64 -8.41 17.21 13.00
CA GLY A 64 -7.05 16.92 13.49
C GLY A 64 -6.96 16.07 14.77
N ARG A 65 -7.96 16.11 15.67
CA ARG A 65 -7.91 15.38 16.96
C ARG A 65 -8.24 13.88 16.85
N GLU A 66 -9.12 13.49 15.94
CA GLU A 66 -9.57 12.10 15.80
C GLU A 66 -8.57 11.27 14.97
N ARG A 67 -7.84 11.91 14.04
CA ARG A 67 -6.76 11.29 13.25
C ARG A 67 -5.52 11.05 14.10
N LYS A 68 -5.07 12.00 14.93
CA LYS A 68 -3.85 11.83 15.74
C LYS A 68 -3.91 10.57 16.59
N LYS A 69 -5.03 10.34 17.29
CA LYS A 69 -5.29 9.09 18.02
C LYS A 69 -5.21 7.83 17.14
N LYS A 70 -5.89 7.80 15.99
CA LYS A 70 -5.89 6.62 15.10
C LYS A 70 -4.55 6.38 14.42
N THR A 71 -3.80 7.43 14.08
CA THR A 71 -2.48 7.35 13.48
C THR A 71 -1.43 6.93 14.50
N ASP A 72 -1.49 7.43 15.73
CA ASP A 72 -0.57 7.09 16.82
C ASP A 72 -0.75 5.62 17.27
N GLU A 73 -1.93 5.03 17.05
CA GLU A 73 -2.24 3.62 17.36
C GLU A 73 -1.80 2.62 16.26
N ILE A 74 -1.50 3.06 15.03
CA ILE A 74 -1.13 2.16 13.92
C ILE A 74 0.28 1.54 14.07
N PRO A 75 1.31 2.24 14.56
CA PRO A 75 2.65 1.68 14.71
C PRO A 75 2.76 0.54 15.74
N TYR A 76 1.91 0.53 16.76
CA TYR A 76 1.99 -0.39 17.92
C TYR A 76 0.98 -1.54 17.87
N ASP A 77 0.15 -1.62 16.83
CA ASP A 77 -0.92 -2.62 16.71
C ASP A 77 -0.44 -3.85 15.91
N GLU A 78 -0.62 -5.04 16.49
CA GLU A 78 -0.42 -6.34 15.83
C GLU A 78 -1.26 -6.48 14.55
N PHE A 79 -2.35 -5.70 14.43
CA PHE A 79 -3.27 -5.67 13.29
C PHE A 79 -3.15 -4.42 12.42
N TRP A 80 -2.00 -3.72 12.43
CA TRP A 80 -1.80 -2.51 11.64
C TRP A 80 -2.10 -2.70 10.13
N GLU A 81 -1.80 -3.87 9.57
CA GLU A 81 -2.12 -4.23 8.17
C GLU A 81 -3.63 -4.08 7.89
N ARG A 82 -4.46 -4.57 8.81
CA ARG A 82 -5.93 -4.48 8.71
C ARG A 82 -6.39 -3.04 8.81
N LYS A 83 -5.87 -2.27 9.78
CA LYS A 83 -6.24 -0.86 9.94
C LYS A 83 -5.89 -0.03 8.70
N VAL A 84 -4.69 -0.23 8.13
CA VAL A 84 -4.27 0.47 6.89
C VAL A 84 -5.17 0.07 5.73
N PHE A 85 -5.48 -1.21 5.57
CA PHE A 85 -6.38 -1.67 4.53
C PHE A 85 -7.79 -1.09 4.67
N ASP A 86 -8.36 -1.13 5.87
CA ASP A 86 -9.70 -0.61 6.16
C ASP A 86 -9.74 0.92 5.94
N LEU A 87 -8.64 1.64 6.22
CA LEU A 87 -8.48 3.06 5.90
C LEU A 87 -8.48 3.37 4.40
N ILE A 88 -7.96 2.49 3.55
CA ILE A 88 -7.95 2.70 2.10
C ILE A 88 -9.32 2.38 1.48
N THR A 89 -10.00 1.36 2.03
CA THR A 89 -11.21 0.77 1.43
C THR A 89 -12.52 1.40 1.89
N THR A 90 -12.55 2.07 3.05
CA THR A 90 -13.76 2.69 3.60
C THR A 90 -14.29 3.82 2.71
N GLU A 91 -15.60 3.85 2.45
CA GLU A 91 -16.20 4.88 1.57
C GLU A 91 -16.03 6.31 2.10
N LYS A 92 -15.97 6.49 3.43
CA LYS A 92 -15.68 7.78 4.09
C LYS A 92 -14.23 8.23 3.99
N SER A 93 -13.29 7.36 3.61
CA SER A 93 -11.88 7.71 3.37
C SER A 93 -11.57 7.92 1.90
N ARG A 94 -12.41 7.40 0.98
CA ARG A 94 -12.38 7.71 -0.46
C ARG A 94 -12.41 9.21 -0.77
N SER A 95 -12.97 10.05 0.11
CA SER A 95 -12.98 11.51 -0.04
C SER A 95 -11.95 12.25 0.81
N ARG A 96 -11.20 11.56 1.69
CA ARG A 96 -10.35 12.21 2.71
C ARG A 96 -8.85 11.91 2.62
N TYR A 97 -8.45 10.74 2.09
CA TYR A 97 -7.03 10.36 2.04
C TYR A 97 -6.62 9.70 0.72
N PHE A 98 -7.54 8.99 0.06
CA PHE A 98 -7.22 8.15 -1.09
C PHE A 98 -8.36 8.21 -2.12
N GLU A 99 -8.15 8.91 -3.23
CA GLU A 99 -9.08 8.84 -4.36
C GLU A 99 -8.72 7.62 -5.21
N VAL A 100 -9.21 6.47 -4.78
CA VAL A 100 -8.91 5.17 -5.38
C VAL A 100 -10.18 4.64 -6.03
N SER A 101 -10.06 4.22 -7.30
CA SER A 101 -11.20 3.66 -8.02
C SER A 101 -11.71 2.39 -7.33
N LYS A 102 -13.02 2.14 -7.42
CA LYS A 102 -13.62 0.90 -6.90
C LYS A 102 -12.93 -0.34 -7.47
N SER A 103 -12.47 -0.28 -8.73
CA SER A 103 -11.70 -1.35 -9.38
C SER A 103 -10.40 -1.67 -8.64
N ILE A 104 -9.60 -0.66 -8.30
CA ILE A 104 -8.34 -0.87 -7.58
C ILE A 104 -8.62 -1.42 -6.17
N ILE A 105 -9.67 -0.96 -5.49
CA ILE A 105 -10.09 -1.51 -4.20
C ILE A 105 -10.41 -3.01 -4.30
N THR A 106 -11.20 -3.42 -5.30
CA THR A 106 -11.51 -4.83 -5.52
C THR A 106 -10.26 -5.66 -5.81
N GLN A 107 -9.30 -5.12 -6.57
CA GLN A 107 -8.01 -5.79 -6.80
C GLN A 107 -7.21 -5.91 -5.48
N MET A 108 -7.19 -4.88 -4.64
CA MET A 108 -6.55 -4.93 -3.32
C MET A 108 -7.18 -5.98 -2.40
N GLU A 109 -8.51 -6.13 -2.42
CA GLU A 109 -9.23 -7.17 -1.67
C GLU A 109 -8.85 -8.58 -2.14
N TYR A 110 -8.71 -8.76 -3.46
CA TYR A 110 -8.21 -10.01 -4.03
C TYR A 110 -6.80 -10.34 -3.50
N TRP A 111 -5.87 -9.40 -3.55
CA TRP A 111 -4.51 -9.61 -3.03
C TRP A 111 -4.47 -9.88 -1.52
N ARG A 112 -5.32 -9.20 -0.74
CA ARG A 112 -5.49 -9.48 0.70
C ARG A 112 -5.97 -10.91 0.93
N THR A 113 -6.89 -11.39 0.11
CA THR A 113 -7.43 -12.75 0.20
C THR A 113 -6.34 -13.79 -0.09
N LEU A 114 -5.57 -13.60 -1.17
CA LEU A 114 -4.42 -14.46 -1.47
C LEU A 114 -3.39 -14.48 -0.33
N ARG A 115 -3.15 -13.34 0.34
CA ARG A 115 -2.21 -13.27 1.48
C ARG A 115 -2.71 -14.12 2.64
N ASN A 116 -4.00 -14.07 2.92
CA ASN A 116 -4.60 -14.90 3.96
C ASN A 116 -4.50 -16.39 3.60
N ASP A 117 -4.66 -16.76 2.34
CA ASP A 117 -4.50 -18.15 1.89
C ASP A 117 -3.06 -18.65 2.02
N CYS A 118 -2.07 -17.80 1.72
CA CYS A 118 -0.65 -18.12 1.95
C CYS A 118 -0.36 -18.42 3.41
N VAL A 119 -0.92 -17.64 4.35
CA VAL A 119 -0.68 -17.79 5.79
C VAL A 119 -1.46 -18.97 6.39
N HIS A 120 -2.72 -19.16 6.00
CA HIS A 120 -3.57 -20.23 6.53
C HIS A 120 -3.37 -21.57 5.81
N SER A 121 -2.43 -21.66 4.86
CA SER A 121 -2.12 -22.87 4.08
C SER A 121 -3.36 -23.53 3.45
N LYS A 122 -4.36 -22.73 3.05
CA LYS A 122 -5.57 -23.23 2.40
C LYS A 122 -5.28 -23.61 0.95
N GLY A 123 -5.16 -24.91 0.71
CA GLY A 123 -5.67 -25.66 -0.46
C GLY A 123 -5.12 -25.43 -1.87
N ASN A 124 -4.64 -24.25 -2.25
CA ASN A 124 -4.32 -23.97 -3.66
C ASN A 124 -2.81 -23.96 -3.94
N GLN A 125 -2.43 -24.39 -5.16
CA GLN A 125 -1.07 -24.24 -5.65
C GLN A 125 -0.72 -22.75 -5.76
N PHE A 126 0.35 -22.36 -5.08
CA PHE A 126 0.87 -21.00 -5.14
C PHE A 126 2.22 -21.02 -5.86
N VAL A 127 2.27 -20.36 -7.01
CA VAL A 127 3.38 -20.43 -7.97
C VAL A 127 3.92 -19.04 -8.30
N ALA A 128 5.10 -18.98 -8.94
CA ALA A 128 5.78 -17.76 -9.35
C ALA A 128 4.87 -16.72 -10.02
N ALA A 129 3.95 -17.17 -10.90
CA ALA A 129 3.03 -16.29 -11.60
C ALA A 129 2.14 -15.42 -10.68
N HIS A 130 1.79 -15.90 -9.48
CA HIS A 130 1.03 -15.11 -8.51
C HIS A 130 1.87 -13.96 -7.96
N VAL A 131 3.15 -14.21 -7.67
CA VAL A 131 4.10 -13.20 -7.18
C VAL A 131 4.34 -12.15 -8.27
N GLU A 132 4.62 -12.60 -9.49
CA GLU A 132 4.86 -11.70 -10.64
C GLU A 132 3.64 -10.84 -10.97
N SER A 133 2.44 -11.43 -10.96
CA SER A 133 1.20 -10.69 -11.17
C SER A 133 0.99 -9.61 -10.10
N PHE A 134 1.35 -9.92 -8.85
CA PHE A 134 1.26 -8.94 -7.77
C PHE A 134 2.30 -7.84 -7.89
N TRP A 135 3.53 -8.16 -8.30
CA TRP A 135 4.55 -7.15 -8.59
C TRP A 135 4.12 -6.22 -9.72
N LEU A 136 3.52 -6.74 -10.80
CA LEU A 136 2.96 -5.91 -11.87
C LEU A 136 1.86 -4.99 -11.35
N PHE A 137 0.99 -5.50 -10.47
CA PHE A 137 -0.03 -4.68 -9.81
C PHE A 137 0.61 -3.53 -9.01
N ILE A 138 1.63 -3.83 -8.20
CA ILE A 138 2.37 -2.81 -7.44
C ILE A 138 2.97 -1.77 -8.40
N GLN A 139 3.72 -2.20 -9.40
CA GLN A 139 4.39 -1.30 -10.34
C GLN A 139 3.41 -0.37 -11.06
N SER A 140 2.23 -0.90 -11.43
CA SER A 140 1.22 -0.14 -12.18
C SER A 140 0.43 0.83 -11.29
N ASN A 141 0.08 0.43 -10.06
CA ASN A 141 -0.88 1.18 -9.25
C ASN A 141 -0.23 1.98 -8.12
N LEU A 142 0.93 1.55 -7.62
CA LEU A 142 1.61 2.21 -6.51
C LEU A 142 1.96 3.68 -6.79
N PRO A 143 2.31 4.12 -8.02
CA PRO A 143 2.48 5.54 -8.34
C PRO A 143 1.16 6.34 -8.36
N GLU A 144 0.07 5.78 -8.87
CA GLU A 144 -1.23 6.46 -8.94
C GLU A 144 -1.84 6.70 -7.54
N LEU A 145 -1.65 5.74 -6.64
CA LEU A 145 -1.98 5.87 -5.21
C LEU A 145 -1.26 7.08 -4.57
N VAL A 146 -0.16 7.58 -5.15
CA VAL A 146 0.59 8.77 -4.70
C VAL A 146 0.07 10.07 -5.32
N ILE A 147 -0.19 10.07 -6.64
CA ILE A 147 -0.54 11.28 -7.39
C ILE A 147 -1.90 11.81 -6.92
N ASN A 148 -2.84 10.92 -6.60
CA ASN A 148 -4.15 11.34 -6.13
C ASN A 148 -4.12 11.92 -4.70
N CYS A 149 -3.16 11.55 -3.86
CA CYS A 149 -2.92 12.29 -2.61
C CYS A 149 -2.43 13.73 -2.88
N ARG A 150 -1.58 13.96 -3.90
CA ARG A 150 -1.07 15.30 -4.23
C ARG A 150 -2.06 16.19 -4.97
N LYS A 151 -2.84 15.65 -5.92
CA LYS A 151 -3.82 16.45 -6.68
C LYS A 151 -4.92 17.03 -5.79
N ASN A 152 -5.40 16.25 -4.82
CA ASN A 152 -6.35 16.71 -3.81
C ASN A 152 -5.77 17.81 -2.88
N VAL A 153 -4.45 17.94 -2.80
CA VAL A 153 -3.77 19.02 -2.07
C VAL A 153 -3.74 20.29 -2.89
N MET A 154 -3.27 20.21 -4.15
CA MET A 154 -3.15 21.39 -5.03
C MET A 154 -4.50 22.07 -5.32
N SER A 155 -5.56 21.28 -5.52
CA SER A 155 -6.89 21.86 -5.79
C SER A 155 -7.47 22.60 -4.58
N ARG A 156 -7.23 22.09 -3.37
CA ARG A 156 -7.72 22.72 -2.14
C ARG A 156 -6.92 23.94 -1.72
N GLU A 157 -5.60 23.94 -1.92
CA GLU A 157 -4.77 25.13 -1.68
C GLU A 157 -5.17 26.29 -2.60
N LEU A 158 -5.57 25.98 -3.85
CA LEU A 158 -6.12 26.97 -4.76
C LEU A 158 -7.46 27.50 -4.25
N ASP A 159 -8.38 26.63 -3.84
CA ASP A 159 -9.70 27.05 -3.32
C ASP A 159 -9.56 27.94 -2.05
N GLU A 160 -8.64 27.63 -1.13
CA GLU A 160 -8.37 28.45 0.08
C GLU A 160 -7.72 29.81 -0.24
N LEU A 161 -7.00 29.93 -1.36
CA LEU A 161 -6.43 31.19 -1.85
C LEU A 161 -7.46 32.09 -2.54
N PHE A 162 -8.55 31.52 -3.07
CA PHE A 162 -9.63 32.27 -3.72
C PHE A 162 -10.79 32.63 -2.76
N GLU A 163 -10.81 32.08 -1.54
CA GLU A 163 -11.78 32.41 -0.48
C GLU A 163 -11.28 33.47 0.54
N ASN A 164 -10.05 34.01 0.37
CA ASN A 164 -9.53 35.20 1.07
C ASN A 164 -9.39 36.40 0.11
#